data_AF-A0A971ITJ9-F1
#
_entry.id   AF-A0A971ITJ9-F1
#
_cell.length_a   1.000
_cell.length_b   1.000
_cell.length_c   1.000
_cell.angle_alpha   90.00
_cell.angle_beta   90.00
_cell.angle_gamma   90.00
#
_symmetry.space_group_name_H-M   'P 1'
#
loop_
_entity.id
_entity.type
_entity.pdbx_description
1 polymer ?
#
loop_
_entity_poly.entity_id
_entity_poly.type
_entity_poly.pdbx_seq_one_letter_code
_entity_poly.pdbx_strand_id
1 'polypeptide(L)'
;MNAEKLIMLVHRACVFMFSILLFLKTGLPAHPNADLVLLGFGIYQILVLIMFWPVMKLKAARLLLCASDLLMASAAAVLTGNMASPFLACILIPLFAMHYIYGWKGLLSGLAGLLLTWAAGFFSAGRFMQIRIGNAGADLILLGIMLILTYIVPYLFSVQFSRLDRQLEGLKDKYNDLNIMNSRLLILYEMTGRLKYEYGIAQVMEKLLALCREIFPAQSICIFLIRSGEVEIYGRPAPEEKEEIYNLIMEQKKNTAIRDENEYIIRENFLVIPLIRGNRTDGVLCFNGWKQQEITKRDAVMLTMIANMVSTYLENLEYVETLRNRLLPDTSVIVNQLDSGKPVKGILDKRIVNGSLE
;
A
#
# COMPACT_ATOMS: atom_id res chain seq x y z
N MET A 1 10.08 -4.74 8.57
CA MET A 1 10.26 -5.08 10.00
C MET A 1 9.17 -4.35 10.76
N ASN A 2 8.24 -5.06 11.41
CA ASN A 2 7.13 -4.38 12.09
C ASN A 2 7.69 -3.48 13.18
N ALA A 3 7.40 -2.18 13.09
CA ALA A 3 7.79 -1.14 14.04
C ALA A 3 7.67 -1.57 15.50
N GLU A 4 6.57 -2.26 15.81
CA GLU A 4 6.25 -2.78 17.14
C GLU A 4 7.33 -3.68 17.74
N LYS A 5 7.96 -4.54 16.92
CA LYS A 5 9.02 -5.46 17.38
C LYS A 5 10.34 -4.72 17.60
N LEU A 6 10.61 -3.71 16.78
CA LEU A 6 11.78 -2.85 16.93
C LEU A 6 11.69 -2.03 18.22
N ILE A 7 10.53 -1.42 18.50
CA ILE A 7 10.31 -0.63 19.72
C ILE A 7 10.55 -1.48 20.96
N MET A 8 10.03 -2.70 21.02
CA MET A 8 10.26 -3.59 22.15
C MET A 8 11.72 -4.05 22.27
N LEU A 9 12.44 -4.25 21.15
CA LEU A 9 13.86 -4.59 21.16
C LEU A 9 14.71 -3.42 21.67
N VAL A 10 14.46 -2.20 21.18
CA VAL A 10 15.15 -0.98 21.61
C VAL A 10 14.89 -0.73 23.09
N HIS A 11 13.65 -0.90 23.55
CA HIS A 11 13.32 -0.76 24.96
C HIS A 11 14.07 -1.77 25.84
N ARG A 12 14.21 -3.03 25.40
CA ARG A 12 15.03 -4.05 26.08
C ARG A 12 16.53 -3.73 26.09
N ALA A 13 17.06 -3.17 24.99
CA ALA A 13 18.45 -2.70 24.96
C ALA A 13 18.69 -1.57 25.98
N CYS A 14 17.74 -0.65 26.14
CA CYS A 14 17.80 0.37 27.17
C CYS A 14 17.81 -0.23 28.60
N VAL A 15 17.05 -1.30 28.85
CA VAL A 15 17.05 -2.01 30.14
C VAL A 15 18.40 -2.64 30.43
N PHE A 16 18.96 -3.33 29.43
CA PHE A 16 20.28 -3.93 29.54
C PHE A 16 21.36 -2.88 29.86
N MET A 17 21.33 -1.74 29.16
CA MET A 17 22.21 -0.61 29.43
C MET A 17 22.00 -0.03 30.83
N PHE A 18 20.75 0.10 31.29
CA PHE A 18 20.45 0.55 32.65
C PHE A 18 20.99 -0.41 33.71
N SER A 19 20.87 -1.72 33.49
CA SER A 19 21.44 -2.74 34.40
C SER A 19 22.97 -2.70 34.44
N ILE A 20 23.64 -2.49 33.31
CA ILE A 20 25.10 -2.29 33.26
C ILE A 20 25.49 -1.02 34.01
N LEU A 21 24.76 0.08 33.81
CA LEU A 21 25.03 1.34 34.52
C LEU A 21 24.83 1.22 36.03
N LEU A 22 23.81 0.47 36.48
CA LEU A 22 23.62 0.18 37.90
C LEU A 22 24.79 -0.65 38.45
N PHE A 23 25.22 -1.69 37.74
CA PHE A 23 26.39 -2.50 38.11
C PHE A 23 27.66 -1.66 38.27
N LEU A 24 27.93 -0.78 37.30
CA LEU A 24 29.10 0.10 37.33
C LEU A 24 29.02 1.14 38.45
N LYS A 25 27.81 1.62 38.79
CA LYS A 25 27.59 2.62 39.84
C LYS A 25 27.70 2.03 41.25
N THR A 26 27.29 0.78 41.46
CA THR A 26 27.37 0.10 42.77
C THR A 26 28.79 -0.35 43.14
N GLY A 27 29.83 0.23 42.54
CA GLY A 27 31.23 -0.16 42.65
C GLY A 27 31.62 -0.75 44.02
N LEU A 28 32.21 -1.94 43.96
CA LEU A 28 32.76 -2.77 45.04
C LEU A 28 31.78 -3.62 45.89
N PRO A 29 32.23 -4.83 46.31
CA PRO A 29 31.39 -5.91 46.82
C PRO A 29 30.96 -5.66 48.26
N ALA A 30 29.95 -4.81 48.47
CA ALA A 30 29.37 -4.61 49.79
C ALA A 30 28.35 -5.71 50.16
N HIS A 31 27.74 -6.38 49.17
CA HIS A 31 26.75 -7.43 49.38
C HIS A 31 26.93 -8.59 48.38
N PRO A 32 27.51 -9.74 48.78
CA PRO A 32 27.80 -10.85 47.85
C PRO A 32 26.55 -11.42 47.15
N ASN A 33 25.38 -11.25 47.76
CA ASN A 33 24.11 -11.69 47.17
C ASN A 33 23.60 -10.75 46.08
N ALA A 34 23.92 -9.45 46.12
CA ALA A 34 23.46 -8.48 45.13
C ALA A 34 24.21 -8.67 43.80
N ASP A 35 25.52 -8.93 43.85
CA ASP A 35 26.35 -9.13 42.67
C ASP A 35 25.93 -10.40 41.89
N LEU A 36 25.56 -11.47 42.60
CA LEU A 36 25.07 -12.71 41.99
C LEU A 36 23.71 -12.51 41.30
N VAL A 37 22.79 -11.77 41.92
CA VAL A 37 21.47 -11.45 41.35
C VAL A 37 21.63 -10.58 40.10
N LEU A 38 22.54 -9.62 40.12
CA LEU A 38 22.79 -8.71 39.01
C LEU A 38 23.45 -9.44 37.82
N LEU A 39 24.39 -10.35 38.09
CA LEU A 39 24.99 -11.22 37.08
C LEU A 39 23.96 -12.17 36.47
N GLY A 40 23.10 -12.79 37.28
CA GLY A 40 21.98 -13.61 36.81
C GLY A 40 20.99 -12.83 35.94
N PHE A 41 20.68 -11.59 36.33
CA PHE A 41 19.83 -10.69 35.53
C PHE A 41 20.48 -10.32 34.19
N GLY A 42 21.79 -10.04 34.19
CA GLY A 42 22.56 -9.77 32.96
C GLY A 42 22.55 -10.96 31.98
N ILE A 43 22.82 -12.16 32.48
CA ILE A 43 22.77 -13.40 31.68
C ILE A 43 21.36 -13.61 31.10
N TYR A 44 20.32 -13.39 31.90
CA TYR A 44 18.93 -13.47 31.45
C TYR A 44 18.62 -12.50 30.30
N GLN A 45 19.04 -11.24 30.40
CA GLN A 45 18.82 -10.25 29.33
C GLN A 45 19.54 -10.63 28.03
N ILE A 46 20.76 -11.18 28.12
CA ILE A 46 21.52 -11.67 26.94
C ILE A 46 20.79 -12.85 26.28
N LEU A 47 20.36 -13.84 27.07
CA LEU A 47 19.58 -14.99 26.58
C LEU A 47 18.30 -14.54 25.88
N VAL A 48 17.56 -13.61 26.49
CA VAL A 48 16.33 -13.07 25.91
C VAL A 48 16.59 -12.28 24.64
N LEU A 49 17.70 -11.53 24.54
CA LEU A 49 18.08 -10.81 23.32
C LEU A 49 18.31 -11.79 22.15
N ILE A 50 19.04 -12.88 22.40
CA ILE A 50 19.31 -13.93 21.40
C ILE A 50 18.00 -14.63 20.97
N MET A 51 17.12 -14.91 21.93
CA MET A 51 15.86 -15.62 21.69
C MET A 51 14.69 -14.70 21.30
N PHE A 52 14.90 -13.38 21.21
CA PHE A 52 13.82 -12.42 21.04
C PHE A 52 13.02 -12.69 19.75
N TRP A 53 13.71 -12.90 18.64
CA TRP A 53 13.07 -13.10 17.33
C TRP A 53 12.19 -14.36 17.25
N PRO A 54 12.66 -15.56 17.64
CA PRO A 54 11.82 -16.75 17.65
C PRO A 54 10.65 -16.65 18.64
N VAL A 55 10.87 -16.08 19.83
CA VAL A 55 9.83 -15.93 20.85
C VAL A 55 8.73 -14.96 20.39
N MET A 56 9.08 -13.89 19.70
CA MET A 56 8.14 -12.90 19.18
C MET A 56 7.27 -13.38 18.02
N LYS A 57 7.52 -14.58 17.47
CA LYS A 57 6.66 -15.21 16.45
C LYS A 57 5.46 -15.95 17.06
N LEU A 58 5.59 -16.46 18.29
CA LEU A 58 4.57 -17.33 18.92
C LEU A 58 3.75 -16.56 19.96
N LYS A 59 2.42 -16.59 19.85
CA LYS A 59 1.53 -15.84 20.76
C LYS A 59 1.70 -16.25 22.24
N ALA A 60 1.84 -17.54 22.53
CA ALA A 60 2.02 -18.06 23.88
C ALA A 60 3.41 -17.73 24.46
N ALA A 61 4.46 -17.82 23.63
CA ALA A 61 5.82 -17.53 24.06
C ALA A 61 6.01 -16.04 24.44
N ARG A 62 5.30 -15.12 23.77
CA ARG A 62 5.28 -13.69 24.16
C ARG A 62 4.74 -13.47 25.57
N LEU A 63 3.65 -14.15 25.93
CA LEU A 63 3.04 -14.03 27.25
C LEU A 63 3.96 -14.63 28.33
N LEU A 64 4.53 -15.80 28.05
CA LEU A 64 5.50 -16.45 28.95
C LEU A 64 6.74 -15.58 29.16
N LEU A 65 7.24 -14.93 28.12
CA LEU A 65 8.39 -14.02 28.22
C LEU A 65 8.04 -12.82 29.11
N CYS A 66 6.89 -12.18 28.91
CA CYS A 66 6.46 -11.07 29.76
C CYS A 66 6.25 -11.49 31.22
N ALA A 67 5.70 -12.68 31.46
CA ALA A 67 5.52 -13.22 32.81
C ALA A 67 6.87 -13.52 33.47
N SER A 68 7.82 -14.10 32.73
CA SER A 68 9.20 -14.33 33.19
C SER A 68 9.92 -13.03 33.52
N ASP A 69 9.81 -12.00 32.66
CA ASP A 69 10.39 -10.68 32.89
C ASP A 69 9.82 -10.05 34.18
N LEU A 70 8.50 -10.18 34.39
CA LEU A 70 7.83 -9.66 35.58
C LEU A 70 8.30 -10.37 36.86
N LEU A 71 8.43 -11.70 36.81
CA LEU A 71 8.94 -12.52 37.92
C LEU A 71 10.41 -12.22 38.24
N MET A 72 11.25 -12.06 37.22
CA MET A 72 12.67 -11.74 37.41
C MET A 72 12.84 -10.33 37.97
N ALA A 73 12.07 -9.35 37.48
CA ALA A 73 12.10 -8.00 38.01
C ALA A 73 11.59 -7.91 39.46
N SER A 74 10.52 -8.65 39.80
CA SER A 74 10.00 -8.70 41.17
C SER A 74 10.95 -9.43 42.12
N ALA A 75 11.55 -10.55 41.69
CA ALA A 75 12.56 -11.26 42.47
C ALA A 75 13.80 -10.38 42.74
N ALA A 76 14.30 -9.68 41.72
CA ALA A 76 15.41 -8.75 41.86
C ALA A 76 15.07 -7.60 42.83
N ALA A 77 13.88 -7.02 42.71
CA ALA A 77 13.44 -5.96 43.61
C ALA A 77 13.36 -6.42 45.08
N VAL A 78 12.82 -7.62 45.33
CA VAL A 78 12.70 -8.19 46.68
C VAL A 78 14.08 -8.49 47.29
N LEU A 79 14.98 -9.10 46.52
CA LEU A 79 16.30 -9.53 47.01
C LEU A 79 17.26 -8.37 47.33
N THR A 80 17.09 -7.21 46.70
CA THR A 80 18.05 -6.08 46.84
C THR A 80 17.53 -4.93 47.71
N GLY A 81 16.45 -5.11 48.47
CA GLY A 81 15.97 -4.08 49.41
C GLY A 81 14.50 -3.67 49.26
N ASN A 82 13.69 -4.46 48.54
CA ASN A 82 12.25 -4.31 48.43
C ASN A 82 11.83 -2.91 47.94
N MET A 83 11.19 -2.09 48.79
CA MET A 83 10.72 -0.75 48.42
C MET A 83 11.84 0.29 48.20
N ALA A 84 13.03 0.04 48.75
CA ALA A 84 14.21 0.89 48.51
C ALA A 84 15.07 0.39 47.34
N SER A 85 14.62 -0.66 46.64
CA SER A 85 15.40 -1.27 45.58
C SER A 85 15.48 -0.38 44.34
N PRO A 86 16.68 -0.16 43.77
CA PRO A 86 16.83 0.53 42.49
C PRO A 86 16.22 -0.26 41.31
N PHE A 87 15.90 -1.54 41.52
CA PHE A 87 15.30 -2.42 40.51
C PHE A 87 13.78 -2.33 40.42
N LEU A 88 13.11 -1.50 41.24
CA LEU A 88 11.66 -1.26 41.11
C LEU A 88 11.28 -0.72 39.73
N ALA A 89 12.13 0.10 39.10
CA ALA A 89 11.89 0.56 37.73
C ALA A 89 11.89 -0.57 36.70
N CYS A 90 12.61 -1.67 36.98
CA CYS A 90 12.62 -2.84 36.11
C CYS A 90 11.27 -3.56 36.06
N ILE A 91 10.37 -3.35 37.03
CA ILE A 91 9.00 -3.91 37.05
C ILE A 91 8.07 -3.18 36.08
N LEU A 92 8.30 -1.89 35.85
CA LEU A 92 7.47 -1.07 34.96
C LEU A 92 7.62 -1.49 33.49
N ILE A 93 8.76 -2.09 33.14
CA ILE A 93 9.13 -2.52 31.79
C ILE A 93 8.28 -3.72 31.31
N PRO A 94 8.19 -4.85 32.03
CA PRO A 94 7.31 -5.95 31.63
C PRO A 94 5.82 -5.56 31.71
N LEU A 95 5.44 -4.67 32.63
CA LEU A 95 4.10 -4.07 32.64
C LEU A 95 3.81 -3.28 31.36
N PHE A 96 4.76 -2.45 30.92
CA PHE A 96 4.67 -1.72 29.67
C PHE A 96 4.55 -2.66 28.46
N ALA A 97 5.38 -3.71 28.40
CA ALA A 97 5.31 -4.70 27.33
C ALA A 97 3.96 -5.43 27.29
N MET A 98 3.42 -5.82 28.46
CA MET A 98 2.10 -6.43 28.58
C MET A 98 0.98 -5.48 28.14
N HIS A 99 1.03 -4.22 28.56
CA HIS A 99 0.07 -3.20 28.16
C HIS A 99 0.13 -2.94 26.64
N TYR A 100 1.33 -2.88 26.08
CA TYR A 100 1.51 -2.62 24.65
C TYR A 100 0.99 -3.78 23.78
N ILE A 101 1.28 -5.03 24.16
CA ILE A 101 0.91 -6.21 23.35
C ILE A 101 -0.58 -6.56 23.52
N TYR A 102 -1.12 -6.48 24.74
CA TYR A 102 -2.46 -7.00 25.07
C TYR A 102 -3.45 -5.90 25.50
N GLY A 103 -3.06 -4.63 25.41
CA GLY A 103 -3.88 -3.50 25.83
C GLY A 103 -4.18 -3.52 27.32
N TRP A 104 -5.31 -2.92 27.71
CA TRP A 104 -5.75 -2.83 29.11
C TRP A 104 -5.85 -4.18 29.82
N LYS A 105 -6.21 -5.26 29.10
CA LYS A 105 -6.28 -6.62 29.66
C LYS A 105 -4.90 -7.11 30.09
N GLY A 106 -3.86 -6.77 29.34
CA GLY A 106 -2.46 -7.08 29.67
C GLY A 106 -1.95 -6.31 30.89
N LEU A 107 -2.32 -5.03 30.99
CA LEU A 107 -1.99 -4.22 32.16
C LEU A 107 -2.62 -4.82 33.42
N LEU A 108 -3.92 -5.14 33.35
CA LEU A 108 -4.66 -5.69 34.48
C LEU A 108 -4.09 -7.05 34.93
N SER A 109 -3.73 -7.92 33.99
CA SER A 109 -3.10 -9.20 34.30
C SER A 109 -1.67 -9.06 34.83
N GLY A 110 -0.90 -8.09 34.35
CA GLY A 110 0.43 -7.77 34.90
C GLY A 110 0.36 -7.24 36.34
N LEU A 111 -0.59 -6.34 36.63
CA LEU A 111 -0.81 -5.85 38.00
C LEU A 111 -1.31 -6.95 38.93
N ALA A 112 -2.22 -7.80 38.48
CA ALA A 112 -2.67 -8.97 39.24
C ALA A 112 -1.52 -9.95 39.52
N GLY A 113 -0.64 -10.18 38.53
CA GLY A 113 0.57 -10.97 38.68
C GLY A 113 1.52 -10.41 39.74
N LEU A 114 1.73 -9.08 39.75
CA LEU A 114 2.53 -8.42 40.77
C LEU A 114 1.95 -8.59 42.17
N LEU A 115 0.64 -8.36 42.34
CA LEU A 115 -0.04 -8.55 43.61
C LEU A 115 0.10 -9.99 44.12
N LEU A 116 -0.04 -10.98 43.23
CA LEU A 116 0.15 -12.40 43.57
C LEU A 116 1.60 -12.69 43.99
N THR A 117 2.59 -12.17 43.28
CA THR A 117 4.01 -12.36 43.65
C THR A 117 4.35 -11.72 44.99
N TRP A 118 3.79 -10.55 45.27
CA TRP A 118 3.93 -9.87 46.57
C TRP A 118 3.26 -10.64 47.70
N ALA A 119 2.03 -11.13 47.49
CA ALA A 119 1.33 -11.95 48.46
C ALA A 119 2.09 -13.25 48.75
N ALA A 120 2.57 -13.95 47.71
CA ALA A 120 3.36 -15.17 47.86
C ALA A 120 4.67 -14.93 48.63
N GLY A 121 5.38 -13.83 48.33
CA GLY A 121 6.58 -13.43 49.07
C GLY A 121 6.29 -13.14 50.55
N PHE A 122 5.15 -12.50 50.84
CA PHE A 122 4.71 -12.22 52.21
C PHE A 122 4.44 -13.49 53.02
N PHE A 123 3.77 -14.49 52.41
CA PHE A 123 3.48 -15.76 53.07
C PHE A 123 4.70 -16.67 53.23
N SER A 124 5.61 -16.66 52.23
CA SER A 124 6.80 -17.53 52.23
C SER A 124 7.89 -17.08 53.21
N ALA A 125 8.09 -15.77 53.37
CA ALA A 125 9.23 -15.22 54.11
C ALA A 125 8.75 -14.55 55.40
N GLY A 126 8.04 -15.31 56.25
CA GLY A 126 7.23 -14.89 57.41
C GLY A 126 7.87 -14.01 58.51
N ARG A 127 8.92 -13.23 58.23
CA ARG A 127 9.52 -12.20 59.09
C ARG A 127 10.50 -11.22 58.38
N PHE A 128 10.43 -11.02 57.05
CA PHE A 128 11.40 -10.12 56.35
C PHE A 128 10.94 -8.68 56.10
N MET A 129 9.68 -8.31 56.36
CA MET A 129 9.22 -6.93 56.21
C MET A 129 9.33 -6.16 57.54
N GLN A 130 10.51 -5.65 57.85
CA GLN A 130 10.55 -4.33 58.47
C GLN A 130 10.37 -3.32 57.33
N ILE A 131 9.13 -2.84 57.15
CA ILE A 131 8.90 -1.62 56.37
C ILE A 131 9.60 -0.51 57.16
N ARG A 132 10.84 -0.20 56.79
CA ARG A 132 11.53 0.99 57.28
C ARG A 132 10.79 2.15 56.63
N ILE A 133 9.78 2.69 57.32
CA ILE A 133 9.11 3.92 56.93
C ILE A 133 10.14 5.03 57.14
N GLY A 134 10.99 5.22 56.13
CA GLY A 134 11.82 6.41 55.98
C GLY A 134 10.96 7.59 55.55
N ASN A 135 11.61 8.62 54.98
CA ASN A 135 10.97 9.86 54.57
C ASN A 135 10.04 9.64 53.36
N ALA A 136 8.84 9.13 53.62
CA ALA A 136 7.89 8.60 52.64
C ALA A 136 7.56 9.56 51.48
N GLY A 137 7.68 10.88 51.69
CA GLY A 137 7.47 11.88 50.65
C GLY A 137 8.52 11.83 49.54
N ALA A 138 9.80 11.64 49.87
CA ALA A 138 10.88 11.62 48.88
C ALA A 138 10.82 10.37 48.00
N ASP A 139 10.50 9.23 48.60
CA ASP A 139 10.38 7.95 47.89
C ASP A 139 9.16 7.95 46.93
N LEU A 140 8.06 8.60 47.32
CA LEU A 140 6.87 8.73 46.46
C LEU A 140 7.13 9.63 45.25
N ILE A 141 7.88 10.72 45.43
CA ILE A 141 8.30 11.61 44.34
C ILE A 141 9.22 10.86 43.37
N LEU A 142 10.20 10.11 43.88
CA LEU A 142 11.11 9.33 43.05
C LEU A 142 10.37 8.25 42.24
N LEU A 143 9.43 7.54 42.87
CA LEU A 143 8.57 6.56 42.19
C LEU A 143 7.72 7.20 41.09
N GLY A 144 7.15 8.38 41.35
CA GLY A 144 6.38 9.14 40.37
C GLY A 144 7.21 9.55 39.15
N ILE A 145 8.43 10.06 39.38
CA ILE A 145 9.38 10.42 38.31
C ILE A 145 9.76 9.19 37.49
N MET A 146 10.04 8.06 38.14
CA MET A 146 10.35 6.80 37.47
C MET A 146 9.19 6.32 36.61
N LEU A 147 7.96 6.35 37.12
CA LEU A 147 6.76 5.97 36.36
C LEU A 147 6.56 6.85 35.13
N ILE A 148 6.78 8.17 35.24
CA ILE A 148 6.69 9.07 34.09
C ILE A 148 7.75 8.71 33.04
N LEU A 149 9.02 8.57 33.45
CA LEU A 149 10.15 8.35 32.54
C LEU A 149 10.16 6.98 31.88
N THR A 150 9.85 5.92 32.62
CA THR A 150 9.98 4.54 32.12
C THR A 150 8.70 4.00 31.51
N TYR A 151 7.54 4.60 31.82
CA TYR A 151 6.25 4.09 31.37
C TYR A 151 5.46 5.11 30.54
N ILE A 152 5.17 6.30 31.08
CA ILE A 152 4.29 7.27 30.40
C ILE A 152 4.95 7.83 29.13
N VAL A 153 6.20 8.29 29.24
CA VAL A 153 6.92 8.88 28.11
C VAL A 153 7.10 7.86 26.97
N PRO A 154 7.64 6.65 27.20
CA PRO A 154 7.76 5.63 26.15
C PRO A 154 6.41 5.22 25.55
N TYR A 155 5.34 5.16 26.36
CA TYR A 155 3.99 4.88 25.86
C TYR A 155 3.51 5.93 24.87
N LEU A 156 3.63 7.22 25.22
CA LEU A 156 3.21 8.32 24.34
C LEU A 156 3.99 8.31 23.02
N PHE A 157 5.32 8.12 23.08
CA PHE A 157 6.15 7.98 21.89
C PHE A 157 5.74 6.78 21.04
N SER A 158 5.47 5.63 21.65
CA SER A 158 5.06 4.43 20.92
C SER A 158 3.71 4.59 20.24
N VAL A 159 2.73 5.23 20.89
CA VAL A 159 1.42 5.52 20.28
C VAL A 159 1.57 6.46 19.09
N GLN A 160 2.37 7.52 19.23
CA GLN A 160 2.65 8.45 18.12
C GLN A 160 3.36 7.76 16.96
N PHE A 161 4.39 6.96 17.25
CA PHE A 161 5.14 6.22 16.24
C PHE A 161 4.24 5.26 15.47
N SER A 162 3.41 4.47 16.16
CA SER A 162 2.48 3.54 15.50
C SER A 162 1.43 4.23 14.65
N ARG A 163 1.01 5.46 15.00
CA ARG A 163 0.14 6.27 14.14
C ARG A 163 0.88 6.72 12.88
N LEU A 164 2.11 7.21 13.03
CA LEU A 164 2.93 7.68 11.91
C LEU A 164 3.26 6.54 10.94
N ASP A 165 3.60 5.36 11.45
CA ASP A 165 3.92 4.17 10.65
C ASP A 165 2.73 3.74 9.79
N ARG A 166 1.52 3.70 10.37
CA ARG A 166 0.28 3.42 9.61
C ARG A 166 0.00 4.48 8.55
N GLN A 167 0.23 5.75 8.86
CA GLN A 167 0.08 6.83 7.86
C GLN A 167 1.08 6.66 6.72
N LEU A 168 2.32 6.31 7.04
CA LEU A 168 3.39 6.10 6.07
C LEU A 168 3.12 4.88 5.18
N GLU A 169 2.58 3.79 5.74
CA GLU A 169 2.15 2.61 4.99
C GLU A 169 1.01 2.96 4.02
N GLY A 170 -0.02 3.68 4.49
CA GLY A 170 -1.10 4.17 3.60
C GLY A 170 -0.62 5.13 2.50
N LEU A 171 0.36 5.98 2.81
CA LEU A 171 1.01 6.86 1.82
C LEU A 171 1.83 6.06 0.80
N LYS A 172 2.53 5.02 1.25
CA LYS A 172 3.33 4.14 0.39
C LYS A 172 2.45 3.37 -0.58
N ASP A 173 1.32 2.83 -0.11
CA ASP A 173 0.35 2.14 -0.97
C ASP A 173 -0.22 3.10 -2.02
N LYS A 174 -0.62 4.30 -1.60
CA LYS A 174 -1.10 5.35 -2.52
C LYS A 174 -0.05 5.75 -3.56
N TYR A 175 1.22 5.83 -3.18
CA TYR A 175 2.32 6.13 -4.10
C TYR A 175 2.54 4.98 -5.09
N ASN A 176 2.55 3.73 -4.62
CA ASN A 176 2.72 2.55 -5.46
C ASN A 176 1.60 2.45 -6.51
N ASP A 177 0.37 2.68 -6.08
CA ASP A 177 -0.80 2.79 -6.94
C ASP A 177 -0.64 3.85 -8.04
N LEU A 178 -0.17 5.05 -7.66
CA LEU A 178 0.03 6.15 -8.60
C LEU A 178 1.15 5.84 -9.60
N ASN A 179 2.20 5.15 -9.15
CA ASN A 179 3.29 4.72 -10.00
C ASN A 179 2.82 3.70 -11.05
N ILE A 180 1.98 2.73 -10.66
CA ILE A 180 1.36 1.76 -11.58
C ILE A 180 0.49 2.48 -12.63
N MET A 181 -0.27 3.50 -12.20
CA MET A 181 -1.07 4.29 -13.12
C MET A 181 -0.19 5.07 -14.12
N ASN A 182 0.86 5.72 -13.64
CA ASN A 182 1.80 6.46 -14.49
C ASN A 182 2.51 5.55 -15.49
N SER A 183 2.93 4.34 -15.08
CA SER A 183 3.55 3.39 -16.01
C SER A 183 2.58 2.96 -17.11
N ARG A 184 1.31 2.68 -16.77
CA ARG A 184 0.28 2.34 -17.76
C ARG A 184 0.00 3.49 -18.72
N LEU A 185 -0.07 4.72 -18.22
CA LEU A 185 -0.22 5.91 -19.05
C LEU A 185 0.97 6.11 -20.00
N LEU A 186 2.19 5.89 -19.53
CA LEU A 186 3.39 6.01 -20.37
C LEU A 186 3.36 5.04 -21.56
N ILE A 187 3.00 3.76 -21.30
CA ILE A 187 2.84 2.75 -22.36
C ILE A 187 1.77 3.18 -23.36
N LEU A 188 0.64 3.70 -22.85
CA LEU A 188 -0.45 4.19 -23.68
C LEU A 188 -0.01 5.36 -24.57
N TYR A 189 0.72 6.34 -24.04
CA TYR A 189 1.30 7.45 -24.83
C TYR A 189 2.31 6.99 -25.88
N GLU A 190 3.20 6.07 -25.53
CA GLU A 190 4.17 5.51 -26.47
C GLU A 190 3.46 4.80 -27.63
N MET A 191 2.39 4.06 -27.34
CA MET A 191 1.59 3.38 -28.34
C MET A 191 0.82 4.35 -29.24
N THR A 192 0.26 5.43 -28.69
CA THR A 192 -0.35 6.51 -29.48
C THR A 192 0.63 7.04 -30.53
N GLY A 193 1.89 7.26 -30.14
CA GLY A 193 2.94 7.73 -31.06
C GLY A 193 3.27 6.74 -32.19
N ARG A 194 2.92 5.45 -32.02
CA ARG A 194 3.13 4.38 -33.00
C ARG A 194 1.93 4.16 -33.92
N LEU A 195 0.79 4.83 -33.68
CA LEU A 195 -0.38 4.81 -34.56
C LEU A 195 -0.09 5.64 -35.83
N LYS A 196 0.53 5.03 -36.83
CA LYS A 196 0.74 5.66 -38.13
C LYS A 196 -0.37 5.26 -39.11
N TYR A 197 -0.88 6.23 -39.87
CA TYR A 197 -1.82 6.01 -40.97
C TYR A 197 -1.28 5.03 -42.04
N GLU A 198 0.04 4.99 -42.23
CA GLU A 198 0.71 4.08 -43.18
C GLU A 198 0.54 2.60 -42.79
N TYR A 199 0.30 2.32 -41.51
CA TYR A 199 -0.09 0.99 -41.06
C TYR A 199 -1.59 0.83 -41.30
N GLY A 200 -1.97 -0.20 -42.06
CA GLY A 200 -3.38 -0.50 -42.30
C GLY A 200 -4.16 -0.70 -41.00
N ILE A 201 -5.46 -0.42 -41.03
CA ILE A 201 -6.36 -0.43 -39.86
C ILE A 201 -6.21 -1.73 -39.05
N ALA A 202 -6.17 -2.88 -39.73
CA ALA A 202 -6.02 -4.18 -39.08
C ALA A 202 -4.77 -4.29 -38.21
N GLN A 203 -3.62 -3.80 -38.71
CA GLN A 203 -2.37 -3.83 -37.96
C GLN A 203 -2.40 -2.91 -36.74
N VAL A 204 -3.09 -1.78 -36.86
CA VAL A 204 -3.25 -0.85 -35.74
C VAL A 204 -4.20 -1.41 -34.68
N MET A 205 -5.33 -1.99 -35.09
CA MET A 205 -6.27 -2.63 -34.16
C MET A 205 -5.63 -3.81 -33.43
N GLU A 206 -4.81 -4.61 -34.10
CA GLU A 206 -4.07 -5.71 -33.46
C GLU A 206 -3.09 -5.21 -32.38
N LYS A 207 -2.37 -4.11 -32.65
CA LYS A 207 -1.48 -3.46 -31.67
C LYS A 207 -2.25 -2.88 -30.49
N LEU A 208 -3.41 -2.28 -30.73
CA LEU A 208 -4.31 -1.77 -29.69
C LEU A 208 -4.84 -2.91 -28.81
N LEU A 209 -5.24 -4.02 -29.41
CA LEU A 209 -5.68 -5.21 -28.67
C LEU A 209 -4.55 -5.78 -27.81
N ALA A 210 -3.32 -5.83 -28.32
CA ALA A 210 -2.15 -6.26 -27.55
C ALA A 210 -1.93 -5.35 -26.33
N LEU A 211 -2.01 -4.03 -26.51
CA LEU A 211 -1.91 -3.06 -25.42
C LEU A 211 -3.01 -3.25 -24.36
N CYS A 212 -4.26 -3.40 -24.80
CA CYS A 212 -5.37 -3.62 -23.87
C CYS A 212 -5.16 -4.89 -23.03
N ARG A 213 -4.57 -5.96 -23.61
CA ARG A 213 -4.25 -7.20 -22.88
C ARG A 213 -3.13 -7.04 -21.85
N GLU A 214 -2.19 -6.12 -22.09
CA GLU A 214 -1.12 -5.82 -21.14
C GLU A 214 -1.63 -4.96 -19.97
N ILE A 215 -2.53 -4.01 -20.25
CA ILE A 215 -3.03 -3.06 -19.25
C ILE A 215 -4.15 -3.68 -18.40
N PHE A 216 -5.05 -4.43 -19.02
CA PHE A 216 -6.28 -4.91 -18.38
C PHE A 216 -6.31 -6.44 -18.25
N PRO A 217 -6.67 -6.96 -17.06
CA PRO A 217 -6.85 -8.38 -16.85
C PRO A 217 -8.20 -8.83 -17.42
N ALA A 218 -8.22 -9.24 -18.69
CA ALA A 218 -9.39 -9.84 -19.35
C ALA A 218 -9.03 -11.16 -20.04
N GLN A 219 -10.00 -12.05 -20.18
CA GLN A 219 -9.81 -13.35 -20.85
C GLN A 219 -9.74 -13.18 -22.37
N SER A 220 -10.64 -12.37 -22.93
CA SER A 220 -10.61 -11.97 -24.33
C SER A 220 -10.93 -10.48 -24.45
N ILE A 221 -10.32 -9.84 -25.45
CA ILE A 221 -10.55 -8.43 -25.76
C ILE A 221 -10.76 -8.35 -27.26
N CYS A 222 -11.81 -7.65 -27.67
CA CYS A 222 -12.26 -7.54 -29.05
C CYS A 222 -12.68 -6.10 -29.35
N ILE A 223 -12.44 -5.65 -30.58
CA ILE A 223 -12.90 -4.35 -31.10
C ILE A 223 -13.84 -4.62 -32.26
N PHE A 224 -15.03 -4.04 -32.20
CA PHE A 224 -16.06 -4.10 -33.23
C PHE A 224 -16.18 -2.70 -33.83
N LEU A 225 -15.86 -2.54 -35.11
CA LEU A 225 -15.97 -1.25 -35.80
C LEU A 225 -17.13 -1.28 -36.78
N ILE A 226 -17.93 -0.22 -36.79
CA ILE A 226 -19.07 -0.06 -37.69
C ILE A 226 -18.62 0.84 -38.84
N ARG A 227 -18.42 0.27 -40.03
CA ARG A 227 -18.02 1.02 -41.24
C ARG A 227 -18.96 0.70 -42.39
N SER A 228 -19.49 1.73 -43.03
CA SER A 228 -20.34 1.61 -44.22
C SER A 228 -21.54 0.66 -44.07
N GLY A 229 -22.04 0.48 -42.83
CA GLY A 229 -23.14 -0.44 -42.53
C GLY A 229 -22.72 -1.88 -42.21
N GLU A 230 -21.44 -2.21 -42.35
CA GLU A 230 -20.87 -3.49 -41.96
C GLU A 230 -20.11 -3.38 -40.63
N VAL A 231 -19.99 -4.50 -39.92
CA VAL A 231 -19.24 -4.57 -38.66
C VAL A 231 -17.97 -5.36 -38.87
N GLU A 232 -16.84 -4.67 -38.85
CA GLU A 232 -15.50 -5.25 -38.87
C GLU A 232 -15.13 -5.70 -37.45
N ILE A 233 -14.58 -6.90 -37.31
CA ILE A 233 -14.28 -7.50 -36.00
C ILE A 233 -12.78 -7.73 -35.91
N TYR A 234 -12.18 -7.21 -34.85
CA TYR A 234 -10.77 -7.39 -34.51
C TYR A 234 -10.66 -8.12 -33.17
N GLY A 235 -9.92 -9.23 -33.16
CA GLY A 235 -9.83 -10.14 -32.02
C GLY A 235 -10.39 -11.52 -32.35
N ARG A 236 -10.57 -12.36 -31.33
CA ARG A 236 -11.11 -13.72 -31.48
C ARG A 236 -12.30 -13.90 -30.52
N PRO A 237 -13.45 -13.28 -30.81
CA PRO A 237 -14.64 -13.46 -29.99
C PRO A 237 -15.23 -14.86 -30.19
N ALA A 238 -15.89 -15.39 -29.16
CA ALA A 238 -16.73 -16.57 -29.31
C ALA A 238 -17.99 -16.27 -30.15
N PRO A 239 -18.64 -17.27 -30.77
CA PRO A 239 -19.85 -17.06 -31.57
C PRO A 239 -21.00 -16.41 -30.78
N GLU A 240 -21.16 -16.81 -29.52
CA GLU A 240 -22.17 -16.28 -28.59
C GLU A 240 -21.89 -14.81 -28.23
N GLU A 241 -20.62 -14.46 -27.98
CA GLU A 241 -20.19 -13.07 -27.72
C GLU A 241 -20.48 -12.15 -28.91
N LYS A 242 -20.30 -12.67 -30.12
CA LYS A 242 -20.56 -11.93 -31.35
C LYS A 242 -22.03 -11.50 -31.39
N GLU A 243 -22.97 -12.44 -31.23
CA GLU A 243 -24.41 -12.15 -31.27
C GLU A 243 -24.85 -11.16 -30.18
N GLU A 244 -24.35 -11.31 -28.95
CA GLU A 244 -24.69 -10.39 -27.86
C GLU A 244 -24.21 -8.96 -28.15
N ILE A 245 -22.98 -8.79 -28.66
CA ILE A 245 -22.44 -7.47 -29.01
C ILE A 245 -23.19 -6.86 -30.20
N TYR A 246 -23.56 -7.65 -31.22
CA TYR A 246 -24.38 -7.14 -32.32
C TYR A 246 -25.73 -6.62 -31.81
N ASN A 247 -26.38 -7.35 -30.90
CA ASN A 247 -27.63 -6.92 -30.29
C ASN A 247 -27.45 -5.62 -29.49
N LEU A 248 -26.37 -5.51 -28.71
CA LEU A 248 -26.02 -4.29 -27.97
C LEU A 248 -25.78 -3.08 -28.88
N ILE A 249 -25.04 -3.27 -29.97
CA ILE A 249 -24.79 -2.22 -30.97
C ILE A 249 -26.10 -1.75 -31.62
N MET A 250 -26.97 -2.70 -31.98
CA MET A 250 -28.27 -2.41 -32.60
C MET A 250 -29.23 -1.71 -31.62
N GLU A 251 -29.23 -2.11 -30.35
CA GLU A 251 -30.00 -1.48 -29.28
C GLU A 251 -29.53 -0.03 -29.04
N GLN A 252 -28.21 0.20 -28.96
CA GLN A 252 -27.65 1.56 -28.85
C GLN A 252 -28.01 2.43 -30.06
N LYS A 253 -27.96 1.87 -31.28
CA LYS A 253 -28.37 2.60 -32.50
C LYS A 253 -29.84 3.01 -32.45
N LYS A 254 -30.72 2.16 -31.92
CA LYS A 254 -32.17 2.41 -31.78
C LYS A 254 -32.49 3.43 -30.67
N ASN A 255 -31.68 3.47 -29.61
CA ASN A 255 -31.86 4.33 -28.45
C ASN A 255 -31.16 5.69 -28.55
N THR A 256 -30.76 6.14 -29.74
CA THR A 256 -30.14 7.47 -29.98
C THR A 256 -30.97 8.67 -29.49
N ALA A 257 -32.22 8.46 -29.07
CA ALA A 257 -33.10 9.47 -28.49
C ALA A 257 -33.05 9.56 -26.94
N ILE A 258 -32.47 8.58 -26.23
CA ILE A 258 -32.40 8.58 -24.76
C ILE A 258 -30.93 8.73 -24.35
N ARG A 259 -30.56 9.97 -24.05
CA ARG A 259 -29.33 10.35 -23.36
C ARG A 259 -29.35 9.76 -21.95
N ASP A 260 -28.82 8.55 -21.78
CA ASP A 260 -28.29 8.15 -20.48
C ASP A 260 -26.77 8.11 -20.57
N GLU A 261 -26.14 8.75 -19.58
CA GLU A 261 -24.71 9.01 -19.41
C GLU A 261 -23.88 7.74 -19.14
N ASN A 262 -24.20 6.63 -19.80
CA ASN A 262 -23.48 5.37 -19.58
C ASN A 262 -22.23 5.35 -20.46
N GLU A 263 -21.13 5.83 -19.88
CA GLU A 263 -19.77 5.81 -20.45
C GLU A 263 -19.28 4.37 -20.74
N TYR A 264 -19.90 3.36 -20.13
CA TYR A 264 -19.63 1.93 -20.31
C TYR A 264 -20.85 1.08 -19.88
N ILE A 265 -20.95 -0.15 -20.39
CA ILE A 265 -21.96 -1.14 -19.99
C ILE A 265 -21.22 -2.31 -19.31
N ILE A 266 -21.53 -2.56 -18.04
CA ILE A 266 -21.05 -3.73 -17.29
C ILE A 266 -22.18 -4.76 -17.23
N ARG A 267 -21.89 -5.99 -17.65
CA ARG A 267 -22.72 -7.18 -17.42
C ARG A 267 -21.87 -8.25 -16.74
N GLU A 268 -22.49 -9.33 -16.28
CA GLU A 268 -21.76 -10.42 -15.63
C GLU A 268 -20.61 -10.91 -16.53
N ASN A 269 -19.36 -10.74 -16.06
CA ASN A 269 -18.12 -11.05 -16.77
C ASN A 269 -17.84 -10.27 -18.06
N PHE A 270 -18.60 -9.22 -18.37
CA PHE A 270 -18.52 -8.53 -19.64
C PHE A 270 -18.47 -7.02 -19.46
N LEU A 271 -17.49 -6.37 -20.10
CA LEU A 271 -17.34 -4.92 -20.09
C LEU A 271 -17.31 -4.40 -21.53
N VAL A 272 -18.22 -3.48 -21.82
CA VAL A 272 -18.46 -2.94 -23.15
C VAL A 272 -18.31 -1.43 -23.12
N ILE A 273 -17.48 -0.90 -24.01
CA ILE A 273 -17.09 0.51 -24.04
C ILE A 273 -17.37 1.06 -25.43
N PRO A 274 -18.32 1.98 -25.58
CA PRO A 274 -18.66 2.53 -26.89
C PRO A 274 -17.51 3.40 -27.43
N LEU A 275 -17.20 3.24 -28.71
CA LEU A 275 -16.28 4.11 -29.46
C LEU A 275 -17.11 5.21 -30.11
N ILE A 276 -17.25 6.33 -29.40
CA ILE A 276 -18.10 7.45 -29.82
C ILE A 276 -17.26 8.48 -30.57
N ARG A 277 -17.80 8.99 -31.68
CA ARG A 277 -17.26 10.12 -32.44
C ARG A 277 -18.35 11.14 -32.68
N GLY A 278 -18.26 12.30 -32.04
CA GLY A 278 -19.33 13.30 -32.07
C GLY A 278 -20.66 12.71 -31.59
N ASN A 279 -21.65 12.63 -32.49
CA ASN A 279 -22.99 12.10 -32.19
C ASN A 279 -23.23 10.67 -32.71
N ARG A 280 -22.19 9.97 -33.20
CA ARG A 280 -22.30 8.61 -33.74
C ARG A 280 -21.40 7.64 -32.99
N THR A 281 -21.88 6.40 -32.83
CA THR A 281 -21.07 5.28 -32.32
C THR A 281 -20.45 4.58 -33.51
N ASP A 282 -19.12 4.67 -33.63
CA ASP A 282 -18.34 4.10 -34.74
C ASP A 282 -17.84 2.68 -34.41
N GLY A 283 -18.09 2.21 -33.19
CA GLY A 283 -17.72 0.87 -32.77
C GLY A 283 -17.85 0.66 -31.27
N VAL A 284 -17.33 -0.48 -30.81
CA VAL A 284 -17.37 -0.92 -29.43
C VAL A 284 -16.08 -1.67 -29.10
N LEU A 285 -15.46 -1.33 -27.98
CA LEU A 285 -14.38 -2.09 -27.36
C LEU A 285 -14.96 -2.99 -26.27
N CYS A 286 -14.66 -4.28 -26.34
CA CYS A 286 -15.23 -5.29 -25.48
C CYS A 286 -14.16 -6.07 -24.72
N PHE A 287 -14.40 -6.32 -23.44
CA PHE A 287 -13.58 -7.14 -22.55
C PHE A 287 -14.44 -8.27 -21.98
N ASN A 288 -14.13 -9.52 -22.32
CA ASN A 288 -14.75 -10.69 -21.72
C ASN A 288 -13.89 -11.25 -20.58
N GLY A 289 -14.54 -11.93 -19.64
CA GLY A 289 -13.93 -12.44 -18.42
C GLY A 289 -13.51 -11.30 -17.48
N TRP A 290 -14.24 -10.18 -17.53
CA TRP A 290 -14.03 -9.06 -16.61
C TRP A 290 -14.50 -9.46 -15.22
N LYS A 291 -13.55 -9.94 -14.38
CA LYS A 291 -13.85 -10.50 -13.05
C LYS A 291 -14.21 -9.46 -11.99
N GLN A 292 -14.06 -8.16 -12.29
CA GLN A 292 -14.33 -7.10 -11.34
C GLN A 292 -15.80 -6.68 -11.42
N GLN A 293 -16.51 -6.75 -10.29
CA GLN A 293 -17.91 -6.32 -10.22
C GLN A 293 -18.07 -4.80 -10.37
N GLU A 294 -17.03 -4.02 -10.10
CA GLU A 294 -17.03 -2.56 -10.25
C GLU A 294 -15.77 -2.10 -11.01
N ILE A 295 -15.95 -1.13 -11.91
CA ILE A 295 -14.84 -0.43 -12.57
C ILE A 295 -14.30 0.62 -11.61
N THR A 296 -12.99 0.58 -11.33
CA THR A 296 -12.38 1.63 -10.52
C THR A 296 -12.33 2.94 -11.31
N LYS A 297 -12.35 4.09 -10.62
CA LYS A 297 -12.19 5.41 -11.29
C LYS A 297 -10.96 5.48 -12.19
N ARG A 298 -9.90 4.75 -11.85
CA ARG A 298 -8.64 4.72 -12.63
C ARG A 298 -8.80 3.91 -13.91
N ASP A 299 -9.46 2.75 -13.81
CA ASP A 299 -9.75 1.92 -14.97
C ASP A 299 -10.66 2.67 -15.93
N ALA A 300 -11.70 3.34 -15.42
CA ALA A 300 -12.56 4.22 -16.23
C ALA A 300 -11.74 5.27 -17.00
N VAL A 301 -10.84 6.01 -16.33
CA VAL A 301 -9.98 7.01 -17.00
C VAL A 301 -9.12 6.39 -18.11
N MET A 302 -8.49 5.23 -17.86
CA MET A 302 -7.65 4.58 -18.88
C MET A 302 -8.49 4.06 -20.05
N LEU A 303 -9.62 3.43 -19.76
CA LEU A 303 -10.52 2.89 -20.76
C LEU A 303 -11.10 3.98 -21.65
N THR A 304 -11.52 5.11 -21.07
CA THR A 304 -11.97 6.30 -21.79
C THR A 304 -10.84 6.90 -22.64
N MET A 305 -9.59 6.94 -22.13
CA MET A 305 -8.45 7.38 -22.93
C MET A 305 -8.20 6.48 -24.15
N ILE A 306 -8.29 5.16 -23.99
CA ILE A 306 -8.15 4.22 -25.11
C ILE A 306 -9.29 4.42 -26.10
N ALA A 307 -10.55 4.45 -25.63
CA ALA A 307 -11.71 4.65 -26.50
C ALA A 307 -11.57 5.94 -27.33
N ASN A 308 -11.23 7.06 -26.69
CA ASN A 308 -11.01 8.34 -27.37
C ASN A 308 -9.85 8.30 -28.37
N MET A 309 -8.76 7.61 -28.04
CA MET A 309 -7.62 7.42 -28.94
C MET A 309 -8.03 6.64 -30.19
N VAL A 310 -8.78 5.53 -30.03
CA VAL A 310 -9.29 4.74 -31.14
C VAL A 310 -10.24 5.57 -31.99
N SER A 311 -11.22 6.25 -31.39
CA SER A 311 -12.15 7.12 -32.11
C SER A 311 -11.43 8.20 -32.92
N THR A 312 -10.42 8.84 -32.33
CA THR A 312 -9.63 9.90 -32.98
C THR A 312 -8.78 9.34 -34.13
N TYR A 313 -8.20 8.16 -33.96
CA TYR A 313 -7.45 7.48 -35.03
C TYR A 313 -8.35 7.13 -36.22
N LEU A 314 -9.54 6.58 -35.96
CA LEU A 314 -10.54 6.27 -36.98
C LEU A 314 -11.03 7.52 -37.70
N GLU A 315 -11.22 8.62 -36.95
CA GLU A 315 -11.57 9.92 -37.51
C GLU A 315 -10.54 10.43 -38.52
N ASN A 316 -9.27 10.39 -38.12
CA ASN A 316 -8.17 10.80 -38.97
C ASN A 316 -8.04 9.92 -40.22
N LEU A 317 -8.29 8.61 -40.10
CA LEU A 317 -8.28 7.68 -41.25
C LEU A 317 -9.34 8.03 -42.29
N GLU A 318 -10.60 8.19 -41.86
CA GLU A 318 -11.71 8.54 -42.75
C GLU A 318 -11.48 9.89 -43.43
N TYR A 319 -10.92 10.85 -42.69
CA TYR A 319 -10.57 12.15 -43.24
C TYR A 319 -9.52 12.04 -44.35
N VAL A 320 -8.43 11.29 -44.13
CA VAL A 320 -7.38 11.08 -45.14
C VAL A 320 -7.91 10.29 -46.34
N GLU A 321 -8.76 9.29 -46.13
CA GLU A 321 -9.40 8.52 -47.21
C GLU A 321 -10.32 9.41 -48.06
N THR A 322 -11.10 10.29 -47.42
CA THR A 322 -11.95 11.27 -48.09
C THR A 322 -11.12 12.27 -48.89
N LEU A 323 -10.01 12.75 -48.34
CA LEU A 323 -9.08 13.63 -49.06
C LEU A 323 -8.49 12.93 -50.28
N ARG A 324 -8.02 11.68 -50.13
CA ARG A 324 -7.47 10.89 -51.24
C ARG A 324 -8.49 10.69 -52.37
N ASN A 325 -9.76 10.48 -52.02
CA ASN A 325 -10.82 10.26 -53.00
C ASN A 325 -11.29 11.56 -53.68
N ARG A 326 -11.16 12.72 -53.03
CA ARG A 326 -11.55 14.04 -53.59
C ARG A 326 -10.42 14.72 -54.38
N LEU A 327 -9.17 14.35 -54.12
CA LEU A 327 -8.01 14.94 -54.78
C LEU A 327 -7.69 14.17 -56.08
N LEU A 328 -7.92 14.83 -57.21
CA LEU A 328 -7.48 14.42 -58.55
C LEU A 328 -5.97 14.05 -58.57
N PRO A 329 -5.50 13.24 -59.54
CA PRO A 329 -4.17 12.60 -59.56
C PRO A 329 -2.95 13.54 -59.42
N ASP A 330 -3.12 14.86 -59.55
CA ASP A 330 -2.04 15.86 -59.43
C ASP A 330 -1.79 16.38 -58.00
N THR A 331 -2.50 15.84 -57.01
CA THR A 331 -2.36 16.28 -55.62
C THR A 331 -1.59 15.27 -54.78
N SER A 332 -0.26 15.35 -54.89
CA SER A 332 0.67 14.63 -54.01
C SER A 332 0.67 15.23 -52.60
N VAL A 333 0.31 14.44 -51.59
CA VAL A 333 0.58 14.76 -50.19
C VAL A 333 2.09 14.66 -49.97
N ILE A 334 2.82 15.77 -50.11
CA ILE A 334 4.26 15.80 -49.83
C ILE A 334 4.44 16.10 -48.34
N VAL A 335 4.95 15.11 -47.61
CA VAL A 335 5.40 15.26 -46.23
C VAL A 335 6.75 15.99 -46.27
N ASN A 336 6.73 17.33 -46.22
CA ASN A 336 7.98 18.08 -46.11
C ASN A 336 8.55 17.92 -44.70
N GLN A 337 9.83 17.55 -44.64
CA GLN A 337 10.64 17.73 -43.44
C GLN A 337 10.98 19.21 -43.33
N LEU A 338 10.72 19.83 -42.18
CA LEU A 338 11.27 21.15 -41.89
C LEU A 338 12.79 21.02 -41.74
N ASP A 339 13.54 22.08 -42.07
CA ASP A 339 15.01 22.19 -41.93
C ASP A 339 15.54 21.90 -40.50
N SER A 340 14.67 21.70 -39.52
CA SER A 340 15.00 21.26 -38.16
C SER A 340 15.17 19.74 -38.00
N GLY A 341 14.97 18.94 -39.06
CA GLY A 341 15.08 17.48 -39.02
C GLY A 341 13.99 16.75 -38.23
N LYS A 342 12.98 17.47 -37.74
CA LYS A 342 11.83 16.88 -37.02
C LYS A 342 10.61 16.75 -37.97
N PRO A 343 9.99 15.57 -38.07
CA PRO A 343 8.80 15.39 -38.89
C PRO A 343 7.61 16.09 -38.24
N VAL A 344 7.12 17.15 -38.88
CA VAL A 344 5.86 17.81 -38.51
C VAL A 344 4.84 17.49 -39.59
N LYS A 345 3.75 16.80 -39.23
CA LYS A 345 2.64 16.48 -40.15
C LYS A 345 1.64 17.63 -40.14
N GLY A 346 1.67 18.44 -41.19
CA GLY A 346 0.61 19.38 -41.55
C GLY A 346 0.08 19.08 -42.96
N ILE A 347 -1.19 19.33 -43.20
CA ILE A 347 -1.82 19.21 -44.53
C ILE A 347 -1.72 20.59 -45.19
N LEU A 348 -1.00 20.67 -46.30
CA LEU A 348 -0.85 21.89 -47.10
C LEU A 348 -1.57 21.71 -48.43
N ASP A 349 -2.58 22.54 -48.68
CA ASP A 349 -3.28 22.60 -49.96
C ASP A 349 -2.44 23.41 -50.96
N LYS A 350 -2.01 22.77 -52.06
CA LYS A 350 -1.19 23.40 -53.11
C LYS A 350 -1.88 24.60 -53.77
N ARG A 351 -3.22 24.71 -53.70
CA ARG A 351 -3.96 25.88 -54.21
C ARG A 351 -3.66 27.16 -53.44
N ILE A 352 -3.30 27.03 -52.16
CA ILE A 352 -2.93 28.17 -51.31
C ILE A 352 -1.54 28.69 -51.66
N VAL A 353 -0.65 27.81 -52.14
CA VAL A 353 0.74 28.16 -52.51
C VAL A 353 0.82 28.75 -53.91
N ASN A 354 0.04 28.22 -54.86
CA ASN A 354 0.04 28.70 -56.25
C ASN A 354 -0.69 30.04 -56.46
N GLY A 355 -1.37 30.58 -55.45
CA GLY A 355 -2.00 31.92 -55.51
C GLY A 355 -1.02 33.10 -55.38
N SER A 356 0.29 32.86 -55.49
CA SER A 356 1.34 33.88 -55.32
C SER A 356 2.26 34.06 -56.52
N LEU A 357 1.84 33.58 -57.69
CA LEU A 357 2.49 33.82 -58.99
C LEU A 357 1.46 34.28 -60.03
N GLU A 358 0.94 35.50 -59.82
CA GLU A 358 0.57 36.41 -60.91
C GLU A 358 1.36 37.71 -60.75
#